data_AF-A0A5L6UL03-F1
#
_entry.id   AF-A0A5L6UL03-F1
#
_cell.length_a   1.000
_cell.length_b   1.000
_cell.length_c   1.000
_cell.angle_alpha   90.00
_cell.angle_beta   90.00
_cell.angle_gamma   90.00
#
_symmetry.space_group_name_H-M   'P 1'
#
loop_
_entity.id
_entity.type
_entity.pdbx_description
1 polymer ?
#
loop_
_entity_poly.entity_id
_entity_poly.type
_entity_poly.pdbx_seq_one_letter_code
_entity_poly.pdbx_strand_id
1 'polypeptide(L)'
;TSYGIKNYSGTASQNTTLLAKLKAGKPHTPASLNKNTYYTENPGKVKTLVQCDLYNSVDFTEKHKTGGTFPAGTVFTISGMAKTKGGTPRLKTKSGYYITANKKFVKKI
;
A
#
# COMPACT_ATOMS: atom_id res chain seq x y z
N THR A 1 -30.23 -24.84 -26.56
CA THR A 1 -29.42 -24.90 -25.32
C THR A 1 -29.69 -23.65 -24.51
N SER A 2 -30.40 -23.78 -23.40
CA SER A 2 -30.79 -22.66 -22.54
C SER A 2 -29.70 -22.44 -21.49
N TYR A 3 -28.90 -21.38 -21.64
CA TYR A 3 -27.80 -21.02 -20.74
C TYR A 3 -28.31 -20.23 -19.51
N GLY A 4 -29.45 -20.63 -18.93
CA GLY A 4 -30.04 -19.99 -17.76
C GLY A 4 -29.50 -20.62 -16.47
N ILE A 5 -29.03 -19.80 -15.53
CA ILE A 5 -28.70 -20.25 -14.16
C ILE A 5 -30.02 -20.61 -13.46
N LYS A 6 -30.13 -21.87 -13.00
CA LYS A 6 -31.30 -22.38 -12.27
C LYS A 6 -31.55 -21.52 -11.02
N ASN A 7 -32.78 -21.04 -10.82
CA ASN A 7 -33.23 -20.14 -9.73
C ASN A 7 -32.75 -18.68 -9.78
N TYR A 8 -32.30 -18.18 -10.94
CA TYR A 8 -32.06 -16.75 -11.11
C TYR A 8 -33.38 -15.98 -11.26
N SER A 9 -33.72 -15.16 -10.26
CA SER A 9 -34.95 -14.32 -10.24
C SER A 9 -34.70 -12.89 -10.75
N GLY A 10 -33.59 -12.64 -11.43
CA GLY A 10 -33.33 -11.34 -12.05
C GLY A 10 -33.90 -11.23 -13.46
N THR A 11 -34.33 -10.04 -13.83
CA THR A 11 -34.81 -9.71 -15.17
C THR A 11 -33.64 -9.60 -16.16
N ALA A 12 -33.89 -9.83 -17.45
CA ALA A 12 -32.91 -9.61 -18.51
C ALA A 12 -32.35 -8.17 -18.54
N SER A 13 -33.15 -7.20 -18.08
CA SER A 13 -32.74 -5.80 -17.92
C SER A 13 -31.70 -5.62 -16.80
N GLN A 14 -31.86 -6.32 -15.67
CA GLN A 14 -30.88 -6.33 -14.59
C GLN A 14 -29.55 -6.95 -15.05
N ASN A 15 -29.60 -8.02 -15.85
CA ASN A 15 -28.40 -8.65 -16.43
C ASN A 15 -27.67 -7.73 -17.42
N THR A 16 -28.41 -7.04 -18.29
CA THR A 16 -27.83 -6.09 -19.24
C THR A 16 -27.15 -4.93 -18.51
N THR A 17 -27.77 -4.43 -17.44
CA THR A 17 -27.19 -3.38 -16.59
C THR A 17 -25.92 -3.85 -15.87
N LEU A 18 -25.91 -5.08 -15.36
CA LEU A 18 -24.73 -5.67 -14.71
C LEU A 18 -23.57 -5.84 -15.71
N LEU A 19 -23.87 -6.34 -16.91
CA LEU A 19 -22.89 -6.53 -17.98
C LEU A 19 -22.32 -5.20 -18.47
N ALA A 20 -23.16 -4.17 -18.62
CA ALA A 20 -22.72 -2.83 -18.95
C ALA A 20 -21.78 -2.26 -17.87
N LYS A 21 -22.07 -2.47 -16.58
CA LYS A 21 -21.20 -2.05 -15.46
C LYS A 21 -19.86 -2.79 -15.42
N LEU A 22 -19.85 -4.09 -15.73
CA LEU A 22 -18.62 -4.91 -15.80
C LEU A 22 -17.76 -4.53 -17.01
N LYS A 23 -18.38 -4.34 -18.18
CA LYS A 23 -17.70 -3.88 -19.41
C LYS A 23 -17.23 -2.43 -19.32
N ALA A 24 -17.98 -1.57 -18.62
CA ALA A 24 -17.60 -0.19 -18.35
C ALA A 24 -16.43 -0.08 -17.37
N GLY A 25 -15.97 -1.21 -16.79
CA GLY A 25 -14.71 -1.37 -16.07
C GLY A 25 -14.33 -0.10 -15.33
N LYS A 26 -15.11 0.29 -14.31
CA LYS A 26 -14.79 1.49 -13.52
C LYS A 26 -13.34 1.30 -13.07
N PRO A 27 -12.36 2.07 -13.56
CA PRO A 27 -11.01 1.93 -13.05
C PRO A 27 -11.14 2.10 -11.55
N HIS A 28 -10.41 1.28 -10.78
CA HIS A 28 -10.22 1.54 -9.38
C HIS A 28 -9.49 2.88 -9.32
N THR A 29 -10.23 3.99 -9.32
CA THR A 29 -9.68 5.32 -9.17
C THR A 29 -9.13 5.31 -7.76
N PRO A 30 -7.81 5.22 -7.56
CA PRO A 30 -7.28 5.27 -6.21
C PRO A 30 -7.80 6.59 -5.61
N ALA A 31 -8.49 6.49 -4.47
CA ALA A 31 -9.02 7.64 -3.75
C ALA A 31 -7.99 8.75 -3.81
N SER A 32 -8.36 9.93 -4.35
CA SER A 32 -7.48 11.07 -4.64
C SER A 32 -6.30 11.10 -3.67
N LEU A 33 -5.21 10.44 -4.07
CA LEU A 33 -4.07 10.24 -3.20
C LEU A 33 -3.45 11.62 -3.14
N ASN A 34 -3.47 12.25 -1.97
CA ASN A 34 -2.58 13.36 -1.67
C ASN A 34 -1.16 12.92 -2.09
N LYS A 35 -0.75 13.29 -3.32
CA LYS A 35 0.42 12.74 -4.03
C LYS A 35 1.74 13.01 -3.30
N ASN A 36 1.67 13.81 -2.23
CA ASN A 36 2.81 14.17 -1.41
C ASN A 36 2.91 13.39 -0.08
N THR A 37 2.05 12.41 0.18
CA THR A 37 2.03 11.72 1.49
C THR A 37 3.23 10.78 1.69
N TYR A 38 3.76 10.21 0.62
CA TYR A 38 4.82 9.21 0.68
C TYR A 38 6.04 9.61 -0.14
N TYR A 39 7.21 9.12 0.26
CA TYR A 39 8.38 9.09 -0.60
C TYR A 39 8.19 8.07 -1.73
N THR A 40 8.31 8.52 -2.98
CA THR A 40 8.23 7.70 -4.20
C THR A 40 9.59 7.47 -4.85
N GLU A 41 10.64 8.03 -4.26
CA GLU A 41 12.04 7.90 -4.64
C GLU A 41 12.88 7.63 -3.39
N ASN A 42 14.06 7.03 -3.56
CA ASN A 42 14.94 6.73 -2.43
C ASN A 42 15.45 8.04 -1.79
N PRO A 43 15.10 8.34 -0.52
CA PRO A 43 15.57 9.53 0.17
C PRO A 43 17.04 9.44 0.60
N GLY A 44 17.68 8.28 0.54
CA GLY A 44 19.05 8.03 1.00
C GLY A 44 19.16 7.92 2.52
N LYS A 45 18.71 8.95 3.25
CA LYS A 45 18.60 8.93 4.71
C LYS A 45 17.27 9.52 5.16
N VAL A 46 16.72 8.97 6.22
CA VAL A 46 15.51 9.48 6.87
C VAL A 46 15.66 9.51 8.37
N LYS A 47 15.01 10.48 9.00
CA LYS A 47 14.85 10.60 10.45
C LYS A 47 13.39 10.30 10.81
N THR A 48 13.16 9.51 11.85
CA THR A 48 11.80 9.27 12.37
C THR A 48 11.28 10.53 13.07
N LEU A 49 10.02 10.87 12.82
CA LEU A 49 9.30 11.97 13.48
C LEU A 49 8.48 11.47 14.67
N VAL A 50 8.10 10.18 14.63
CA VAL A 50 7.39 9.47 15.70
C VAL A 50 8.07 8.12 15.94
N GLN A 51 7.64 7.40 16.97
CA GLN A 51 8.05 6.01 17.15
C GLN A 51 7.68 5.18 15.91
N CYS A 52 8.66 4.47 15.35
CA CYS A 52 8.48 3.63 14.16
C CYS A 52 9.03 2.24 14.42
N ASP A 53 8.32 1.25 13.90
CA ASP A 53 8.73 -0.14 13.93
C ASP A 53 9.40 -0.55 12.63
N LEU A 54 10.32 -1.51 12.71
CA LEU A 54 10.95 -2.13 11.56
C LEU A 54 10.36 -3.51 11.26
N TYR A 55 10.13 -3.76 9.98
CA TYR A 55 9.43 -4.96 9.50
C TYR A 55 10.31 -5.79 8.57
N ASN A 56 10.23 -7.12 8.58
CA ASN A 56 10.92 -7.96 7.61
C ASN A 56 10.16 -8.12 6.27
N SER A 57 8.96 -7.54 6.18
CA SER A 57 8.09 -7.55 5.00
C SER A 57 7.60 -6.14 4.66
N VAL A 58 7.13 -5.98 3.41
CA VAL A 58 6.41 -4.76 2.98
C VAL A 58 5.02 -4.64 3.60
N ASP A 59 4.48 -5.77 4.07
CA ASP A 59 3.21 -5.87 4.78
C ASP A 59 3.46 -5.68 6.28
N PHE A 60 2.98 -4.55 6.80
CA PHE A 60 3.20 -4.15 8.20
C PHE A 60 2.16 -4.80 9.09
N THR A 61 2.43 -6.04 9.48
CA THR A 61 1.65 -6.81 10.45
C THR A 61 2.51 -7.11 11.68
N GLU A 62 1.87 -7.45 12.80
CA GLU A 62 2.59 -7.82 14.04
C GLU A 62 3.57 -8.99 13.82
N LYS A 63 3.21 -9.97 12.98
CA LYS A 63 4.10 -11.09 12.62
C LYS A 63 5.39 -10.62 11.93
N HIS A 64 5.34 -9.54 11.19
CA HIS A 64 6.47 -9.00 10.44
C HIS A 64 7.29 -7.98 11.22
N LYS A 65 6.80 -7.54 12.38
CA LYS A 65 7.47 -6.57 13.27
C LYS A 65 8.64 -7.20 14.02
N THR A 66 9.74 -7.43 13.31
CA THR A 66 10.90 -8.18 13.84
C THR A 66 12.19 -7.38 13.89
N GLY A 67 12.21 -6.16 13.35
CA GLY A 67 13.43 -5.33 13.30
C GLY A 67 13.61 -4.39 14.49
N GLY A 68 12.69 -4.42 15.46
CA GLY A 68 12.68 -3.55 16.64
C GLY A 68 11.81 -2.29 16.49
N THR A 69 11.62 -1.62 17.62
CA THR A 69 10.84 -0.39 17.78
C THR A 69 11.79 0.76 18.09
N PHE A 70 11.71 1.85 17.33
CA PHE A 70 12.63 2.97 17.46
C PHE A 70 11.89 4.27 17.76
N PRO A 71 12.37 5.08 18.72
CA PRO A 71 11.71 6.33 19.08
C PRO A 71 11.84 7.38 17.97
N ALA A 72 11.10 8.48 18.14
CA ALA A 72 11.26 9.67 17.33
C ALA A 72 12.71 10.18 17.39
N GLY A 73 13.21 10.66 16.26
CA GLY A 73 14.56 11.22 16.14
C GLY A 73 15.63 10.24 15.66
N THR A 74 15.29 8.96 15.51
CA THR A 74 16.22 7.91 15.04
C THR A 74 16.48 8.08 13.55
N VAL A 75 17.74 7.94 13.13
CA VAL A 75 18.16 8.07 11.73
C VAL A 75 18.39 6.70 11.09
N PHE A 76 17.83 6.49 9.91
CA PHE A 76 18.02 5.30 9.10
C PHE A 76 18.66 5.63 7.75
N THR A 77 19.63 4.81 7.37
CA THR A 77 20.17 4.78 6.00
C THR A 77 19.30 3.87 5.16
N ILE A 78 18.83 4.36 4.01
CA ILE A 78 17.90 3.67 3.11
C ILE A 78 18.67 3.10 1.91
N SER A 79 18.65 1.78 1.79
CA SER A 79 19.32 1.05 0.71
C SER A 79 18.46 0.92 -0.54
N GLY A 80 17.14 1.00 -0.39
CA GLY A 80 16.21 0.89 -1.52
C GLY A 80 14.77 1.08 -1.10
N MET A 81 13.85 0.70 -1.99
CA MET A 81 12.42 0.78 -1.73
C MET A 81 11.69 -0.45 -2.28
N ALA A 82 10.52 -0.73 -1.72
CA ALA A 82 9.60 -1.72 -2.22
C ALA A 82 8.16 -1.19 -2.15
N LYS A 83 7.22 -1.88 -2.79
CA LYS A 83 5.80 -1.54 -2.73
C LYS A 83 4.99 -2.75 -2.31
N THR A 84 3.91 -2.52 -1.57
CA THR A 84 2.90 -3.56 -1.33
C THR A 84 2.16 -3.90 -2.63
N LYS A 85 1.37 -4.97 -2.63
CA LYS A 85 0.48 -5.32 -3.76
C LYS A 85 -0.48 -4.17 -4.14
N GLY A 86 -0.87 -3.36 -3.16
CA GLY A 86 -1.70 -2.16 -3.35
C GLY A 86 -0.93 -0.91 -3.81
N GLY A 87 0.38 -1.01 -4.04
CA GLY A 87 1.22 0.10 -4.54
C GLY A 87 1.76 1.03 -3.46
N THR A 88 1.51 0.76 -2.17
CA THR A 88 2.01 1.60 -1.07
C THR A 88 3.53 1.45 -0.92
N PRO A 89 4.32 2.53 -1.06
CA PRO A 89 5.78 2.45 -0.97
C PRO A 89 6.26 2.26 0.47
N ARG A 90 7.35 1.52 0.61
CA ARG A 90 8.10 1.23 1.85
C ARG A 90 9.58 1.46 1.60
N LEU A 91 10.28 1.96 2.61
CA LEU A 91 11.72 2.21 2.54
C LEU A 91 12.45 1.00 3.11
N LYS A 92 13.45 0.49 2.40
CA LYS A 92 14.31 -0.60 2.87
C LYS A 92 15.55 0.00 3.53
N THR A 93 15.75 -0.28 4.80
CA THR A 93 16.94 0.16 5.55
C THR A 93 18.19 -0.57 5.06
N LYS A 94 19.38 -0.09 5.44
CA LYS A 94 20.64 -0.79 5.15
C LYS A 94 20.72 -2.17 5.81
N SER A 95 20.05 -2.36 6.95
CA SER A 95 19.92 -3.65 7.64
C SER A 95 18.95 -4.62 6.97
N GLY A 96 18.24 -4.21 5.92
CA GLY A 96 17.35 -5.06 5.13
C GLY A 96 15.88 -5.07 5.58
N TYR A 97 15.56 -4.45 6.71
CA TYR A 97 14.19 -4.26 7.18
C TYR A 97 13.49 -3.11 6.45
N TYR A 98 12.17 -3.06 6.58
CA TYR A 98 11.31 -2.05 6.00
C TYR A 98 10.79 -1.09 7.06
N ILE A 99 10.77 0.19 6.72
CA ILE A 99 10.16 1.28 7.49
C ILE A 99 9.18 2.04 6.58
N THR A 100 8.24 2.77 7.20
CA THR A 100 7.24 3.56 6.47
C THR A 100 7.89 4.58 5.55
N ALA A 101 7.34 4.77 4.34
CA ALA A 101 7.69 5.86 3.45
C ALA A 101 6.81 7.11 3.67
N ASN A 102 5.91 7.10 4.65
CA ASN A 102 4.97 8.20 4.88
C ASN A 102 5.70 9.40 5.52
N LYS A 103 5.62 10.55 4.85
CA LYS A 103 6.29 11.80 5.24
C LYS A 103 5.80 12.38 6.58
N LYS A 104 4.64 11.94 7.07
CA LYS A 104 4.15 12.29 8.42
C LYS A 104 4.93 11.62 9.55
N PHE A 105 5.54 10.46 9.27
CA PHE A 105 6.24 9.65 10.27
C PHE A 105 7.75 9.67 10.10
N VAL A 106 8.24 10.00 8.90
CA VAL A 106 9.67 10.09 8.60
C VAL A 106 9.96 11.31 7.73
N LYS A 107 11.14 11.92 7.92
CA LYS A 107 11.61 13.07 7.14
C LYS A 107 12.97 12.78 6.53
N LYS A 108 13.14 13.04 5.24
CA LYS A 108 14.44 13.04 4.55
C LYS A 108 15.38 14.04 5.20
N ILE A 109 16.62 13.63 5.40
CA ILE A 109 17.72 14.46 5.91
C ILE A 109 18.85 14.56 4.89
#